data_AF-A0A7K1UDS6-F1
#
_entry.id   AF-A0A7K1UDS6-F1
#
_cell.length_a   1.000
_cell.length_b   1.000
_cell.length_c   1.000
_cell.angle_alpha   90.00
_cell.angle_beta   90.00
_cell.angle_gamma   90.00
#
_symmetry.space_group_name_H-M   'P 1'
#
loop_
_entity.id
_entity.type
_entity.pdbx_description
1 polymer ?
#
loop_
_entity_poly.entity_id
_entity_poly.type
_entity_poly.pdbx_seq_one_letter_code
_entity_poly.pdbx_strand_id
1 'polypeptide(L)' 'MKYADKDIQEMEEFYRTAQLPEKIEIMKGMVITNVPAFVDSHLTIIKLRKGVGIFEPFYDRLVLVKEILSAQ' A
#
# COMPACT_ATOMS: atom_id res chain seq x y z
N MET A 1 -2.63 4.03 -17.57
CA MET A 1 -1.94 3.58 -16.35
C MET A 1 -2.35 4.52 -15.24
N LYS A 2 -2.83 3.99 -14.12
CA LYS A 2 -3.45 4.79 -13.04
C LYS A 2 -2.47 5.65 -12.21
N TYR A 3 -1.19 5.30 -12.17
CA TYR A 3 -0.14 5.98 -11.41
C TYR A 3 1.18 6.03 -12.19
N ALA A 4 2.01 7.03 -11.95
CA ALA A 4 3.33 7.20 -12.54
C ALA A 4 4.44 6.56 -11.68
N ASP A 5 5.68 6.48 -12.21
CA ASP A 5 6.83 5.99 -11.43
C ASP A 5 7.10 6.82 -10.18
N LYS A 6 6.91 8.15 -10.29
CA LYS A 6 7.06 9.08 -9.18
C LYS A 6 6.12 8.73 -8.02
N ASP A 7 4.90 8.33 -8.34
CA ASP A 7 3.89 7.97 -7.33
C ASP A 7 4.27 6.68 -6.59
N ILE A 8 4.93 5.72 -7.27
CA ILE A 8 5.45 4.50 -6.64
C ILE A 8 6.61 4.85 -5.71
N GLN A 9 7.54 5.72 -6.15
CA GLN A 9 8.67 6.15 -5.33
C GLN A 9 8.22 6.88 -4.06
N GLU A 10 7.25 7.78 -4.17
CA GLU A 10 6.67 8.48 -3.01
C GLU A 10 5.95 7.52 -2.06
N MET A 11 5.33 6.46 -2.59
CA MET A 11 4.72 5.40 -1.79
C MET A 11 5.77 4.58 -1.02
N GLU A 12 6.86 4.18 -1.68
CA GLU A 12 7.97 3.47 -1.04
C GLU A 12 8.64 4.30 0.06
N GLU A 13 8.87 5.59 -0.19
CA GLU A 13 9.46 6.50 0.79
C GLU A 13 8.60 6.63 2.05
N PHE A 14 7.29 6.78 1.88
CA PHE A 14 6.34 6.84 2.98
C PHE A 14 6.43 5.56 3.83
N TYR A 15 6.30 4.39 3.21
CA TYR A 15 6.28 3.12 3.96
C TYR A 15 7.62 2.71 4.56
N ARG A 16 8.74 3.23 4.04
CA ARG A 16 10.07 3.03 4.64
C ARG A 16 10.20 3.74 5.98
N THR A 17 9.55 4.89 6.14
CA THR A 17 9.69 5.77 7.32
C THR A 17 8.49 5.69 8.26
N ALA A 18 7.34 5.23 7.80
CA ALA A 18 6.14 5.04 8.61
C ALA A 18 6.32 3.95 9.68
N GLN A 19 5.75 4.18 10.86
CA GLN A 19 5.59 3.12 11.86
C GLN A 19 4.44 2.20 11.42
N LEU A 20 4.76 0.96 11.09
CA LEU A 20 3.78 -0.03 10.66
C LEU A 20 3.30 -0.86 11.85
N PRO A 21 2.02 -0.76 12.25
CA PRO A 21 1.49 -1.61 13.32
C PRO A 21 1.44 -3.07 12.86
N GLU A 22 1.38 -4.02 13.78
CA GLU A 22 1.19 -5.43 13.40
C GLU A 22 -0.14 -5.62 12.66
N LYS A 23 -1.20 -4.96 13.15
CA LYS A 23 -2.57 -5.07 12.62
C LYS A 23 -3.20 -3.70 12.45
N ILE A 24 -4.05 -3.58 11.43
CA ILE A 24 -4.85 -2.38 11.19
C ILE A 24 -6.23 -2.77 10.67
N GLU A 25 -7.27 -2.20 11.26
CA GLU A 25 -8.63 -2.31 10.73
C GLU A 25 -8.81 -1.24 9.66
N ILE A 26 -9.09 -1.66 8.42
CA ILE A 26 -9.22 -0.75 7.28
C ILE A 26 -10.66 -0.36 6.97
N MET A 27 -11.61 -1.18 7.42
CA MET A 27 -13.03 -0.88 7.50
C MET A 27 -13.66 -1.86 8.48
N LYS A 28 -14.89 -1.57 8.93
CA LYS A 28 -15.59 -2.39 9.92
C LYS A 28 -15.57 -3.88 9.55
N GLY A 29 -14.90 -4.69 10.36
CA GLY A 29 -14.79 -6.14 10.19
C GLY A 29 -13.71 -6.60 9.19
N MET A 30 -12.92 -5.69 8.62
CA MET A 30 -11.83 -6.01 7.71
C MET A 30 -10.50 -5.56 8.32
N VAL A 31 -9.67 -6.53 8.69
CA VAL A 31 -8.40 -6.32 9.38
C VAL A 31 -7.27 -6.90 8.55
N ILE A 32 -6.24 -6.09 8.31
CA ILE A 32 -4.94 -6.58 7.86
C ILE A 32 -4.19 -7.03 9.10
N THR A 33 -3.89 -8.32 9.20
CA THR A 33 -3.29 -8.92 10.42
C THR A 33 -1.76 -8.94 10.43
N ASN A 34 -1.13 -8.51 9.32
CA ASN A 34 0.32 -8.32 9.21
C ASN A 34 0.58 -7.18 8.21
N VAL A 35 0.57 -5.94 8.71
CA VAL A 35 0.73 -4.74 7.85
C VAL A 35 2.10 -4.70 7.16
N PRO A 36 3.24 -5.02 7.81
CA PRO A 36 4.52 -5.04 7.12
C PRO A 36 4.55 -5.98 5.92
N ALA A 37 4.09 -7.23 6.07
CA ALA A 37 4.06 -8.20 4.97
C ALA A 37 3.06 -7.80 3.86
N PHE A 38 1.94 -7.18 4.25
CA PHE A 38 0.97 -6.63 3.31
C PHE A 38 1.61 -5.54 2.43
N VAL A 39 2.27 -4.57 3.05
CA VAL A 39 2.92 -3.44 2.35
C VAL A 39 3.99 -3.95 1.39
N ASP A 40 4.89 -4.82 1.86
CA ASP A 40 5.99 -5.37 1.05
C ASP A 40 5.49 -6.13 -0.19
N SER A 41 4.52 -7.03 -0.01
CA SER A 41 3.93 -7.80 -1.11
C SER A 41 3.22 -6.91 -2.14
N HIS A 42 2.52 -5.86 -1.69
CA HIS A 42 1.81 -4.96 -2.60
C HIS A 42 2.77 -4.04 -3.35
N LEU A 43 3.79 -3.50 -2.69
CA LEU A 43 4.86 -2.71 -3.32
C LEU A 43 5.59 -3.55 -4.39
N THR A 44 5.89 -4.81 -4.08
CA THR A 44 6.52 -5.73 -5.02
C THR A 44 5.66 -5.94 -6.27
N ILE A 45 4.35 -6.16 -6.10
CA ILE A 45 3.44 -6.41 -7.23
C ILE A 45 3.30 -5.19 -8.14
N ILE A 46 3.12 -3.98 -7.59
CA ILE A 46 2.94 -2.78 -8.42
C ILE A 46 4.19 -2.43 -9.22
N LYS A 47 5.39 -2.82 -8.74
CA LYS A 47 6.66 -2.66 -9.46
C LYS A 47 6.81 -3.69 -10.58
N LEU A 48 6.54 -4.96 -10.29
CA LEU A 48 6.71 -6.05 -11.26
C LEU A 48 5.66 -6.04 -12.37
N ARG A 49 4.45 -5.55 -12.08
CA ARG A 49 3.29 -5.58 -12.99
C ARG A 49 2.84 -4.20 -13.43
N LYS A 50 3.77 -3.24 -13.41
CA LYS A 50 3.53 -1.85 -13.80
C LYS A 50 2.88 -1.76 -15.18
N GLY A 51 1.80 -0.99 -15.29
CA GLY A 51 1.07 -0.79 -16.54
C GLY A 51 0.04 -1.88 -16.87
N VAL A 52 -0.08 -2.93 -16.07
CA VAL A 52 -1.07 -4.00 -16.26
C VAL A 52 -2.28 -3.74 -15.36
N GLY A 53 -3.41 -3.37 -15.96
CA GLY A 53 -4.61 -2.87 -15.25
C GLY A 53 -5.13 -3.76 -14.11
N ILE A 54 -5.07 -5.10 -14.26
CA ILE A 54 -5.55 -6.04 -13.23
C ILE A 54 -4.78 -5.95 -11.91
N PHE A 55 -3.57 -5.38 -11.92
CA PHE A 55 -2.74 -5.19 -10.73
C PHE A 55 -2.84 -3.79 -10.12
N GLU A 56 -3.56 -2.85 -10.76
CA GLU A 56 -3.79 -1.52 -10.20
C GLU A 56 -4.45 -1.51 -8.80
N PRO A 57 -5.35 -2.46 -8.44
CA PRO A 57 -5.92 -2.50 -7.09
C PRO A 57 -4.91 -2.70 -5.96
N PHE A 58 -3.70 -3.20 -6.24
CA PHE A 58 -2.64 -3.31 -5.23
C PHE A 58 -2.13 -1.93 -4.82
N TYR A 59 -2.08 -0.99 -5.76
CA TYR A 59 -1.75 0.41 -5.47
C TYR A 59 -2.87 1.07 -4.64
N ASP A 60 -4.13 0.87 -5.03
CA ASP A 60 -5.28 1.45 -4.31
C ASP A 60 -5.32 1.03 -2.84
N ARG A 61 -4.98 -0.24 -2.58
CA ARG A 61 -4.88 -0.77 -1.22
C ARG A 61 -3.75 -0.13 -0.41
N LEU A 62 -2.61 0.18 -1.04
CA LEU A 62 -1.53 0.92 -0.41
C LEU A 62 -1.92 2.37 -0.14
N VAL A 63 -2.70 3.01 -1.02
CA VAL A 63 -3.24 4.35 -0.76
C VAL A 63 -4.14 4.33 0.48
N LEU A 64 -5.08 3.38 0.55
CA LEU A 64 -6.00 3.24 1.68
C LEU A 64 -5.26 3.06 3.02
N VAL A 65 -4.28 2.16 3.07
CA VAL A 65 -3.49 1.95 4.30
C VAL A 65 -2.72 3.21 4.68
N LYS A 66 -2.15 3.94 3.71
CA LYS A 66 -1.43 5.19 3.93
C LYS A 66 -2.36 6.27 4.51
N GLU A 67 -3.57 6.40 3.99
CA GLU A 67 -4.57 7.34 4.49
C GLU A 67 -4.90 7.07 5.96
N ILE A 68 -5.13 5.80 6.32
CA ILE A 68 -5.44 5.41 7.70
C ILE A 68 -4.24 5.70 8.62
N LEU A 69 -3.02 5.35 8.20
CA LEU A 69 -1.81 5.62 8.99
C LEU A 69 -1.55 7.12 9.17
N SER A 70 -1.93 7.95 8.19
CA SER A 70 -1.74 9.40 8.24
C SER A 70 -2.83 10.14 9.02
N ALA A 71 -3.97 9.48 9.29
CA ALA A 71 -5.08 10.03 10.05
C ALA A 71 -4.98 9.74 11.57
N GLN A 72 -3.94 9.02 12.01
CA GLN A 72 -3.65 8.73 13.41
C GLN A 72 -2.92 9.87 14.11
#